data_AF-A0A1Z9HLN4-F1
#
_entry.id   AF-A0A1Z9HLN4-F1
#
_cell.length_a   1.000
_cell.length_b   1.000
_cell.length_c   1.000
_cell.angle_alpha   90.00
_cell.angle_beta   90.00
_cell.angle_gamma   90.00
#
_symmetry.space_group_name_H-M   'P 1'
#
loop_
_entity.id
_entity.type
_entity.pdbx_description
1 polymer ?
#
loop_
_entity_poly.entity_id
_entity_poly.type
_entity_poly.pdbx_seq_one_letter_code
_entity_poly.pdbx_strand_id
1 'polypeptide(L)' 'MEEYIKWECIVCGLIYDEAEGWPEDGIEPGTKWEDVPFDWICPDCGVGKEDFEMVPLEGGKSY' A
#
# COMPACT_ATOMS: atom_id res chain seq x y z
N MET A 1 4.03 2.79 -19.58
CA MET A 1 3.44 1.88 -18.60
C MET A 1 3.54 2.62 -17.30
N GLU A 2 2.42 2.98 -16.68
CA GLU A 2 2.47 3.66 -15.38
C GLU A 2 3.03 2.66 -14.37
N GLU A 3 4.19 3.00 -13.81
CA GLU A 3 4.84 2.19 -12.80
C GLU A 3 4.18 2.52 -11.46
N TYR A 4 3.19 1.71 -11.09
CA TYR A 4 2.54 1.77 -9.79
C TYR A 4 3.45 1.12 -8.73
N ILE A 5 3.52 1.77 -7.57
CA ILE A 5 4.35 1.34 -6.45
C ILE A 5 3.50 0.49 -5.51
N LYS A 6 4.12 -0.52 -4.89
CA LYS A 6 3.50 -1.32 -3.83
C LYS A 6 4.07 -0.90 -2.49
N TRP A 7 3.24 -0.94 -1.46
CA TRP A 7 3.58 -0.57 -0.09
C TRP A 7 3.24 -1.72 0.84
N GLU A 8 4.20 -2.15 1.66
CA GLU A 8 4.05 -3.25 2.61
C GLU A 8 3.91 -2.69 4.01
N CYS A 9 2.84 -3.05 4.71
CA CYS A 9 2.70 -2.79 6.13
C CYS A 9 3.76 -3.59 6.89
N ILE A 10 4.69 -2.93 7.57
CA ILE A 10 5.81 -3.59 8.27
C ILE A 10 5.36 -4.36 9.52
N VAL A 11 4.11 -4.17 9.95
CA VAL A 11 3.53 -4.79 11.15
C VAL A 11 2.88 -6.14 10.84
N CYS A 12 2.15 -6.23 9.72
CA CYS A 12 1.37 -7.43 9.36
C CYS A 12 1.73 -8.03 8.00
N GLY A 13 2.42 -7.31 7.12
CA GLY A 13 2.76 -7.73 5.77
C GLY A 13 1.69 -7.48 4.70
N LEU A 14 0.61 -6.74 5.03
CA LEU A 14 -0.39 -6.35 4.02
C LEU A 14 0.26 -5.51 2.91
N ILE A 15 -0.05 -5.84 1.66
CA ILE A 15 0.43 -5.10 0.49
C ILE A 15 -0.69 -4.21 -0.05
N TYR A 16 -0.47 -2.90 -0.02
CA TYR A 16 -1.23 -1.93 -0.79
C TYR A 16 -0.59 -1.78 -2.18
N ASP A 17 -1.35 -2.07 -3.24
CA ASP A 17 -0.93 -1.86 -4.63
C ASP A 17 -1.62 -0.59 -5.16
N GLU A 18 -0.85 0.44 -5.51
CA GLU A 18 -1.40 1.67 -6.08
C GLU A 18 -2.24 1.41 -7.34
N ALA A 19 -1.92 0.36 -8.12
CA ALA A 19 -2.69 -0.01 -9.31
C ALA A 19 -4.10 -0.50 -8.95
N GLU A 20 -4.26 -1.15 -7.80
CA GLU A 20 -5.53 -1.70 -7.31
C GLU A 20 -6.26 -0.72 -6.39
N GLY A 21 -5.53 0.18 -5.73
CA GLY A 21 -6.08 1.05 -4.69
C GLY A 21 -6.60 0.25 -3.50
N TRP A 22 -7.61 0.78 -2.83
CA TRP A 22 -8.35 0.06 -1.79
C TRP A 22 -9.86 0.40 -1.84
N PRO A 23 -10.62 -0.15 -2.81
CA PRO A 23 -12.00 0.27 -3.06
C PRO A 23 -12.95 0.05 -1.89
N GLU A 24 -12.66 -0.91 -1.01
CA GLU A 24 -13.45 -1.20 0.20
C GLU A 24 -13.47 0.00 1.17
N ASP A 25 -12.38 0.79 1.19
CA ASP A 25 -12.26 2.03 1.98
C ASP A 25 -12.44 3.29 1.11
N GLY A 26 -12.87 3.13 -0.14
CA GLY A 26 -13.09 4.24 -1.07
C GLY A 26 -11.81 4.80 -1.70
N ILE A 27 -10.70 4.07 -1.64
CA ILE A 27 -9.46 4.43 -2.35
C ILE A 27 -9.51 3.80 -3.75
N GLU A 28 -9.61 4.64 -4.79
CA GLU A 28 -9.79 4.15 -6.16
C GLU A 28 -8.53 3.48 -6.73
N PRO A 29 -8.65 2.52 -7.67
CA PRO A 29 -7.52 1.99 -8.41
C PRO A 29 -6.73 3.10 -9.12
N GLY A 30 -5.41 3.04 -9.02
CA GLY A 30 -4.50 4.08 -9.52
C GLY A 30 -4.22 5.20 -8.52
N THR A 31 -4.78 5.15 -7.30
CA THR A 31 -4.47 6.12 -6.25
C THR A 31 -3.03 5.94 -5.78
N LYS A 32 -2.20 6.97 -5.99
CA LYS A 32 -0.83 6.96 -5.48
C LYS A 32 -0.81 6.99 -3.98
N TRP A 33 0.25 6.44 -3.39
CA TRP A 33 0.43 6.45 -1.95
C TRP A 33 0.40 7.86 -1.39
N GLU A 34 0.98 8.85 -2.06
CA GLU A 34 0.91 10.25 -1.63
C GLU A 34 -0.52 10.78 -1.49
N ASP A 35 -1.45 10.26 -2.31
CA ASP A 35 -2.86 10.66 -2.35
C ASP A 35 -3.76 9.83 -1.40
N VAL A 36 -3.26 8.71 -0.86
CA VAL A 36 -3.99 7.92 0.15
C VAL A 36 -4.26 8.79 1.40
N PRO A 37 -5.50 8.83 1.92
CA PRO A 37 -5.83 9.61 3.12
C PRO A 37 -4.93 9.30 4.31
N PHE A 38 -4.51 10.31 5.06
CA PHE A 38 -3.66 10.11 6.25
C PHE A 38 -4.38 9.35 7.38
N ASP A 39 -5.71 9.44 7.43
CA ASP A 39 -6.55 8.72 8.40
C ASP A 39 -6.81 7.26 7.98
N TRP A 40 -6.38 6.85 6.77
CA TRP A 40 -6.48 5.45 6.37
C TRP A 40 -5.54 4.61 7.22
N ILE A 41 -6.10 3.52 7.76
CA ILE A 41 -5.40 2.55 8.60
C ILE A 41 -5.29 1.23 7.85
N CYS A 42 -4.26 0.46 8.14
CA CYS A 42 -4.10 -0.89 7.62
C CYS A 42 -5.34 -1.72 7.98
N PRO A 43 -6.08 -2.28 7.00
CA PRO A 43 -7.33 -2.99 7.28
C PRO A 43 -7.11 -4.33 7.99
N ASP A 44 -5.88 -4.86 7.96
CA ASP A 44 -5.54 -6.13 8.62
C ASP A 44 -5.20 -5.94 10.11
N CYS A 45 -4.45 -4.88 10.46
CA CYS A 45 -3.93 -4.69 11.83
C CYS A 45 -4.24 -3.33 12.48
N GLY A 46 -4.80 -2.36 11.75
CA GLY A 46 -5.25 -1.07 12.27
C GLY A 46 -4.16 -0.02 12.53
N VAL A 47 -2.92 -0.26 12.11
CA VAL A 47 -1.83 0.74 12.19
C VAL A 47 -1.95 1.81 11.11
N GLY A 48 -1.27 2.93 11.30
CA GLY A 48 -1.37 4.06 10.38
C GLY A 48 -0.60 3.85 9.07
N LYS A 49 -0.86 4.74 8.12
CA LYS A 49 -0.11 4.84 6.85
C LYS A 49 1.41 4.98 7.06
N GLU A 50 1.84 5.56 8.18
CA GLU A 50 3.27 5.71 8.52
C GLU A 50 4.01 4.38 8.74
N ASP A 51 3.29 3.29 9.01
CA ASP A 51 3.84 1.94 9.23
C ASP A 51 3.94 1.12 7.92
N PHE A 52 3.88 1.76 6.76
CA PHE A 52 4.10 1.10 5.47
C PHE A 52 5.40 1.55 4.83
N GLU A 53 6.12 0.60 4.25
CA GLU A 53 7.33 0.85 3.49
C GLU A 53 7.14 0.51 2.00
N MET A 54 7.78 1.30 1.14
CA MET A 54 7.80 1.05 -0.29
C MET A 54 8.47 -0.30 -0.58
N VAL A 55 7.80 -1.12 -1.38
CA VAL A 55 8.36 -2.35 -1.94
C VAL A 55 9.07 -2.00 -3.25
N PRO A 56 10.41 -2.06 -3.31
CA PRO A 56 11.12 -1.84 -4.56
C PRO A 56 10.71 -2.91 -5.59
N LEU A 57 10.38 -2.48 -6.82
CA LEU A 57 9.91 -3.34 -7.91
C LEU A 57 10.96 -4.36 -8.43
N GLU A 58 12.15 -4.39 -7.84
CA GLU A 58 13.23 -5.30 -8.20
C GLU A 58 13.32 -6.45 -7.18
N GLY A 59 12.51 -7.50 -7.41
CA GLY A 59 12.70 -8.79 -6.76
C GLY A 59 11.90 -8.97 -5.47
N GLY A 60 10.72 -9.56 -5.61
CA GLY A 60 10.04 -10.24 -4.51
C GLY A 60 11.06 -11.11 -3.76
N LYS A 61 11.10 -10.93 -2.44
CA LYS A 61 12.14 -11.50 -1.59
C LYS A 61 12.30 -12.99 -1.89
N SER A 62 13.50 -13.35 -2.34
CA SER A 62 14.04 -14.69 -2.19
C SER A 62 14.22 -14.96 -0.70
N TYR A 63 13.38 -15.81 -0.12
CA TYR A 63 13.64 -16.49 1.15
C TYR A 63 13.29 -17.96 1.00
#